data_AF-A0AA49GAL2-F1
#
_entry.id   AF-A0AA49GAL2-F1
#
_cell.length_a   1.000
_cell.length_b   1.000
_cell.length_c   1.000
_cell.angle_alpha   90.00
_cell.angle_beta   90.00
_cell.angle_gamma   90.00
#
_symmetry.space_group_name_H-M   'P 1'
#
loop_
_entity.id
_entity.type
_entity.pdbx_description
1 polymer ?
#
loop_
_entity_poly.entity_id
_entity_poly.type
_entity_poly.pdbx_seq_one_letter_code
_entity_poly.pdbx_strand_id
1 'polypeptide(L)'
;MRYIFLVLVSFFLFNLETSFAQAQKETLNFYYENAQVAMQKGDYESANTQFRKILKLGVKLPSEMPYLFSKTLYEIGQYQNSQSFLDKYFEIMGKAGTYYENAEELKELLELQLNKSLSCQYCDLSGYRLETCVTCNGEKQLLKKCDYCEAKGKVGCTACSGDGVLIQLGAMGNRSYKTCHQCEGKGINECPVCEGEKELYTYCPNCLGSGSTSTEVICNHTESN
;
A
#
# COMPACT_ATOMS: atom_id res chain seq x y z
N MET A 1 -11.05 56.37 -11.37
CA MET A 1 -11.93 55.61 -10.45
C MET A 1 -11.87 54.10 -10.64
N ARG A 2 -11.96 53.56 -11.86
CA ARG A 2 -11.97 52.09 -12.11
C ARG A 2 -10.66 51.36 -11.72
N TYR A 3 -9.51 51.98 -11.89
CA TYR A 3 -8.20 51.40 -11.52
C TYR A 3 -7.89 51.47 -10.02
N ILE A 4 -8.41 52.47 -9.31
CA ILE A 4 -8.22 52.63 -7.85
C ILE A 4 -9.01 51.55 -7.11
N PHE A 5 -10.21 51.20 -7.60
CA PHE A 5 -11.00 50.10 -7.06
C PHE A 5 -10.34 48.74 -7.28
N LEU A 6 -9.69 48.50 -8.43
CA LEU A 6 -8.94 47.28 -8.69
C LEU A 6 -7.70 47.13 -7.79
N VAL A 7 -6.98 48.23 -7.51
CA VAL A 7 -5.83 48.22 -6.59
C VAL A 7 -6.26 48.00 -5.13
N LEU A 8 -7.39 48.58 -4.70
CA LEU A 8 -7.92 48.35 -3.36
C LEU A 8 -8.44 46.91 -3.16
N VAL A 9 -9.05 46.31 -4.19
CA VAL A 9 -9.48 44.90 -4.14
C VAL A 9 -8.28 43.95 -4.18
N SER A 10 -7.23 44.24 -4.96
CA SER A 10 -6.00 43.41 -4.92
C SER A 10 -5.27 43.52 -3.59
N PHE A 11 -5.26 44.70 -2.95
CA PHE A 11 -4.66 44.87 -1.64
C PHE A 11 -5.47 44.15 -0.54
N PHE A 12 -6.81 44.13 -0.64
CA PHE A 12 -7.66 43.42 0.32
C PHE A 12 -7.53 41.89 0.20
N LEU A 13 -7.40 41.35 -1.03
CA LEU A 13 -7.17 39.92 -1.26
C LEU A 13 -5.78 39.47 -0.75
N PHE A 14 -4.75 40.30 -0.88
CA PHE A 14 -3.40 39.98 -0.40
C PHE A 14 -3.29 39.90 1.14
N ASN A 15 -4.10 40.67 1.87
CA ASN A 15 -4.13 40.62 3.35
C ASN A 15 -4.86 39.38 3.91
N LEU A 16 -5.76 38.76 3.12
CA LEU A 16 -6.48 37.56 3.55
C LEU A 16 -5.57 36.32 3.51
N GLU A 17 -4.69 36.22 2.50
CA GLU A 17 -3.78 35.08 2.34
C GLU A 17 -2.66 35.04 3.40
N THR A 18 -2.13 36.21 3.78
CA THR A 18 -1.08 36.31 4.81
C THR A 18 -1.59 35.92 6.19
N SER A 19 -2.84 36.28 6.52
CA SER A 19 -3.48 35.95 7.80
C SER A 19 -3.64 34.44 7.99
N PHE A 20 -4.02 33.72 6.93
CA PHE A 20 -4.22 32.26 6.98
C PHE A 20 -2.90 31.50 7.14
N ALA A 21 -1.86 31.91 6.43
CA ALA A 21 -0.53 31.31 6.54
C ALA A 21 0.08 31.50 7.95
N GLN A 22 -0.16 32.65 8.58
CA GLN A 22 0.30 32.92 9.93
C GLN A 22 -0.43 32.06 10.98
N ALA A 23 -1.74 31.91 10.88
CA ALA A 23 -2.52 31.05 11.79
C ALA A 23 -2.10 29.57 11.73
N GLN A 24 -1.78 29.05 10.54
CA GLN A 24 -1.27 27.69 10.39
C GLN A 24 0.12 27.51 11.01
N LYS A 25 1.00 28.51 10.88
CA LYS A 25 2.33 28.50 11.48
C LYS A 25 2.27 28.49 13.01
N GLU A 26 1.40 29.30 13.60
CA GLU A 26 1.17 29.32 15.06
C GLU A 26 0.63 27.98 15.55
N THR A 27 -0.34 27.40 14.82
CA THR A 27 -0.91 26.09 15.13
C THR A 27 0.16 24.97 15.04
N LEU A 28 1.02 25.02 14.03
CA LEU A 28 2.14 24.08 13.89
C LEU A 28 3.09 24.19 15.07
N ASN A 29 3.52 25.41 15.43
CA ASN A 29 4.46 25.64 16.53
C ASN A 29 3.88 25.13 17.85
N PHE A 30 2.61 25.41 18.12
CA PHE A 30 1.92 24.93 19.32
C PHE A 30 1.95 23.40 19.43
N TYR A 31 1.62 22.66 18.36
CA TYR A 31 1.69 21.20 18.41
C TYR A 31 3.12 20.69 18.49
N TYR A 32 4.07 21.35 17.83
CA TYR A 32 5.47 20.96 17.83
C TYR A 32 6.10 21.09 19.22
N GLU A 33 5.89 22.23 19.90
CA GLU A 33 6.36 22.46 21.27
C GLU A 33 5.73 21.47 22.25
N ASN A 34 4.41 21.24 22.15
CA ASN A 34 3.74 20.25 22.99
C ASN A 34 4.26 18.83 22.76
N ALA A 35 4.60 18.47 21.53
CA ALA A 35 5.22 17.18 21.23
C ALA A 35 6.60 17.06 21.92
N GLN A 36 7.44 18.10 21.82
CA GLN A 36 8.75 18.11 22.47
C GLN A 36 8.65 18.04 24.00
N VAL A 37 7.70 18.77 24.60
CA VAL A 37 7.45 18.70 26.05
C VAL A 37 6.97 17.31 26.48
N ALA A 38 6.10 16.67 25.69
CA ALA A 38 5.66 15.31 25.97
C ALA A 38 6.82 14.30 25.86
N MET A 39 7.67 14.41 24.85
CA MET A 39 8.90 13.61 24.73
C MET A 39 9.84 13.80 25.92
N GLN A 40 10.04 15.03 26.40
CA GLN A 40 10.88 15.31 27.58
C GLN A 40 10.35 14.66 28.86
N LYS A 41 9.04 14.43 28.94
CA LYS A 41 8.38 13.74 30.05
C LYS A 41 8.34 12.21 29.88
N GLY A 42 8.82 11.68 28.76
CA GLY A 42 8.69 10.28 28.39
C GLY A 42 7.28 9.86 27.95
N ASP A 43 6.36 10.81 27.77
CA ASP A 43 5.00 10.55 27.30
C ASP A 43 4.95 10.54 25.76
N TYR A 44 5.44 9.43 25.19
CA TYR A 44 5.56 9.28 23.75
C TYR A 44 4.22 9.08 23.02
N GLU A 45 3.18 8.62 23.71
CA GLU A 45 1.82 8.53 23.16
C GLU A 45 1.20 9.92 22.95
N SER A 46 1.34 10.80 23.94
CA SER A 46 0.95 12.20 23.78
C SER A 46 1.76 12.89 22.70
N ALA A 47 3.08 12.66 22.64
CA ALA A 47 3.94 13.22 21.60
C ALA A 47 3.50 12.78 20.19
N ASN A 48 3.24 11.48 20.00
CA ASN A 48 2.71 10.90 18.76
C ASN A 48 1.41 11.57 18.34
N THR A 49 0.49 11.79 19.29
CA THR A 49 -0.77 12.50 19.04
C THR A 49 -0.53 13.91 18.50
N GLN A 50 0.40 14.69 19.07
CA GLN A 50 0.68 16.04 18.59
C GLN A 50 1.37 16.03 17.22
N PHE A 51 2.36 15.15 16.99
CA PHE A 51 3.00 15.04 15.68
C PHE A 51 2.00 14.68 14.58
N ARG A 52 1.05 13.78 14.85
CA ARG A 52 -0.03 13.45 13.89
C ARG A 52 -0.95 14.64 13.61
N LYS A 53 -1.18 15.53 14.57
CA LYS A 53 -1.92 16.79 14.31
C LYS A 53 -1.14 17.71 13.37
N ILE A 54 0.18 17.79 13.49
CA ILE A 54 1.02 18.57 12.58
C ILE A 54 0.91 18.02 11.14
N LEU A 55 0.99 16.70 10.95
CA LEU A 55 0.86 16.09 9.61
C LEU A 55 -0.48 16.42 8.95
N LYS A 56 -1.57 16.47 9.73
CA LYS A 56 -2.91 16.84 9.24
C LYS A 56 -3.01 18.28 8.74
N LEU A 57 -2.09 19.17 9.13
CA LEU A 57 -2.07 20.56 8.65
C LEU A 57 -1.65 20.64 7.17
N GLY A 58 -0.94 19.63 6.65
CA GLY A 58 -0.50 19.61 5.24
C GLY A 58 0.51 20.69 4.87
N VAL A 59 1.23 21.24 5.87
CA VAL A 59 2.21 22.32 5.69
C VAL A 59 3.64 21.79 5.65
N LYS A 60 4.58 22.65 5.22
CA LYS A 60 6.01 22.33 5.27
C LYS A 60 6.45 22.07 6.72
N LEU A 61 6.97 20.87 6.96
CA LEU A 61 7.39 20.44 8.29
C LEU A 61 8.74 21.07 8.68
N PRO A 62 8.99 21.29 9.99
CA PRO A 62 10.32 21.60 10.48
C PRO A 62 11.29 20.50 10.08
N SER A 63 12.50 20.86 9.68
CA SER A 63 13.46 19.90 9.10
C SER A 63 13.97 18.86 10.11
N GLU A 64 13.95 19.19 11.40
CA GLU A 64 14.32 18.31 12.50
C GLU A 64 13.15 17.40 12.98
N MET A 65 11.92 17.75 12.63
CA MET A 65 10.71 17.03 13.09
C MET A 65 10.71 15.54 12.69
N PRO A 66 11.16 15.12 11.49
CA PRO A 66 11.18 13.70 11.13
C PRO A 66 11.99 12.83 12.09
N TYR A 67 13.13 13.32 12.60
CA TYR A 67 13.90 12.58 13.60
C TYR A 67 13.15 12.48 14.94
N LEU A 68 12.61 13.59 15.45
CA LEU A 68 11.87 13.58 16.72
C LEU A 68 10.64 12.68 16.67
N PHE A 69 9.94 12.70 15.55
CA PHE A 69 8.78 11.84 15.36
C PHE A 69 9.18 10.37 15.18
N SER A 70 10.27 10.10 14.46
CA SER A 70 10.86 8.76 14.39
C SER A 70 11.16 8.20 15.79
N LYS A 71 11.93 8.92 16.60
CA LYS A 71 12.23 8.52 17.99
C LYS A 71 10.95 8.24 18.79
N THR A 72 9.94 9.09 18.65
CA THR A 72 8.64 8.90 19.32
C THR A 72 7.98 7.60 18.89
N LEU A 73 7.98 7.29 17.59
CA LEU A 73 7.40 6.06 17.04
C LEU A 73 8.16 4.82 17.48
N TYR A 74 9.49 4.89 17.59
CA TYR A 74 10.31 3.80 18.13
C TYR A 74 9.91 3.44 19.56
N GLU A 75 9.78 4.45 20.43
CA GLU A 75 9.50 4.26 21.86
C GLU A 75 8.11 3.65 22.12
N ILE A 76 7.16 3.86 21.20
CA ILE A 76 5.83 3.23 21.25
C ILE A 76 5.73 1.95 20.39
N GLY A 77 6.85 1.43 19.89
CA GLY A 77 6.91 0.16 19.15
C GLY A 77 6.45 0.22 17.69
N GLN A 78 6.18 1.39 17.12
CA GLN A 78 5.80 1.55 15.71
C GLN A 78 7.03 1.60 14.80
N TYR A 79 7.84 0.54 14.80
CA TYR A 79 9.19 0.52 14.20
C TYR A 79 9.21 0.82 12.69
N GLN A 80 8.25 0.33 11.90
CA GLN A 80 8.20 0.64 10.47
C GLN A 80 7.96 2.11 10.17
N ASN A 81 6.99 2.71 10.87
CA ASN A 81 6.69 4.13 10.73
C ASN A 81 7.90 4.95 11.20
N SER A 82 8.53 4.53 12.30
CA SER A 82 9.76 5.10 12.81
C SER A 82 10.86 5.11 11.75
N GLN A 83 11.12 3.98 11.09
CA GLN A 83 12.11 3.87 10.00
C GLN A 83 11.80 4.84 8.86
N SER A 84 10.54 4.89 8.41
CA SER A 84 10.11 5.76 7.31
C SER A 84 10.39 7.24 7.59
N PHE A 85 10.15 7.70 8.83
CA PHE A 85 10.44 9.09 9.22
C PHE A 85 11.94 9.33 9.44
N LEU A 86 12.70 8.33 9.87
CA LEU A 86 14.15 8.41 10.00
C LEU A 86 14.83 8.56 8.64
N ASP A 87 14.37 7.79 7.65
CA ASP A 87 14.85 7.89 6.27
C ASP A 87 14.60 9.30 5.71
N LYS A 88 13.42 9.87 6.01
CA LYS A 88 13.09 11.25 5.63
C LYS A 88 13.99 12.28 6.29
N TYR A 89 14.37 12.07 7.55
CA TYR A 89 15.34 12.93 8.22
C TYR A 89 16.69 12.92 7.48
N PHE A 90 17.22 11.75 7.17
CA PHE A 90 18.48 11.64 6.42
C PHE A 90 18.39 12.21 5.00
N GLU A 91 17.25 12.07 4.32
CA GLU A 91 17.02 12.67 3.00
C GLU A 91 17.08 14.20 3.03
N ILE A 92 16.47 14.83 4.05
CA ILE A 92 16.38 16.29 4.14
C ILE A 92 17.66 16.90 4.70
N MET A 93 18.20 16.30 5.78
CA MET A 93 19.28 16.91 6.56
C MET A 93 20.65 16.29 6.28
N GLY A 94 20.69 15.03 5.86
CA GLY A 94 21.92 14.27 5.68
C GLY A 94 22.83 14.36 6.92
N LYS A 95 24.14 14.50 6.68
CA LYS A 95 25.15 14.63 7.75
C LYS A 95 25.18 15.98 8.46
N ALA A 96 24.43 16.97 7.96
CA ALA A 96 24.41 18.33 8.52
C ALA A 96 23.32 18.52 9.58
N GLY A 97 22.49 17.50 9.83
CA GLY A 97 21.38 17.59 10.78
C GLY A 97 21.82 17.61 12.23
N THR A 98 21.08 18.35 13.06
CA THR A 98 21.41 18.53 14.49
C THR A 98 21.42 17.21 15.25
N TYR A 99 20.56 16.27 14.85
CA TYR A 99 20.42 14.95 15.46
C TYR A 99 21.12 13.83 14.68
N TYR A 100 22.10 14.13 13.81
CA TYR A 100 22.71 13.11 12.95
C TYR A 100 23.24 11.90 13.73
N GLU A 101 24.02 12.12 14.79
CA GLU A 101 24.59 11.03 15.59
C GLU A 101 23.48 10.20 16.25
N ASN A 102 22.48 10.84 16.84
CA ASN A 102 21.36 10.12 17.44
C ASN A 102 20.47 9.40 16.41
N ALA A 103 20.39 9.94 15.18
CA ALA A 103 19.67 9.30 14.09
C ALA A 103 20.36 8.03 13.62
N GLU A 104 21.70 8.01 13.58
CA GLU A 104 22.48 6.79 13.31
C GLU A 104 22.30 5.75 14.43
N GLU A 105 22.37 6.16 15.70
CA GLU A 105 22.09 5.26 16.84
C GLU A 105 20.67 4.67 16.75
N LEU A 106 19.68 5.51 16.47
CA LEU A 106 18.29 5.07 16.32
C LEU A 106 18.12 4.11 15.14
N LYS A 107 18.87 4.32 14.06
CA LYS A 107 18.87 3.43 12.89
C LYS A 107 19.36 2.03 13.27
N GLU A 108 20.47 1.93 13.99
CA GLU A 108 20.99 0.63 14.46
C GLU A 108 19.98 -0.08 15.38
N LEU A 109 19.33 0.68 16.28
CA LEU A 109 18.28 0.16 17.15
C LEU A 109 17.06 -0.33 16.36
N LEU A 110 16.64 0.41 15.34
CA LEU A 110 15.53 0.03 14.46
C LEU A 110 15.88 -1.21 13.65
N GLU A 111 17.08 -1.30 13.08
CA GLU A 111 17.55 -2.48 12.36
C GLU A 111 17.48 -3.73 13.25
N LEU A 112 17.88 -3.63 14.53
CA LEU A 112 17.76 -4.74 15.46
C LEU A 112 16.30 -5.15 15.71
N GLN A 113 15.39 -4.20 15.93
CA GLN A 113 13.97 -4.50 16.20
C GLN A 113 13.25 -5.02 14.96
N LEU A 114 13.51 -4.42 13.80
CA LEU A 114 12.95 -4.86 12.52
C LEU A 114 13.48 -6.25 12.15
N ASN A 115 14.76 -6.54 12.35
CA ASN A 115 15.31 -7.89 12.13
C ASN A 115 14.68 -8.94 13.06
N LYS A 116 14.35 -8.59 14.31
CA LYS A 116 13.55 -9.47 15.19
C LYS A 116 12.15 -9.72 14.64
N SER A 117 11.51 -8.69 14.08
CA SER A 117 10.19 -8.86 13.43
C SER A 117 10.27 -9.71 12.16
N LEU A 118 11.28 -9.51 11.30
CA LEU A 118 11.49 -10.30 10.10
C LEU A 118 11.84 -11.77 10.39
N SER A 119 12.60 -12.03 11.46
CA SER A 119 12.94 -13.39 11.86
C SER A 119 11.79 -14.11 12.59
N CYS A 120 10.74 -13.38 12.97
CA CYS A 120 9.59 -13.97 13.62
C CYS A 120 8.56 -14.42 12.58
N GLN A 121 8.41 -15.74 12.44
CA GLN A 121 7.41 -16.36 11.55
C GLN A 121 5.95 -16.05 11.92
N TYR A 122 5.73 -15.43 13.08
CA TYR A 122 4.41 -15.12 13.61
C TYR A 122 4.06 -13.65 13.57
N CYS A 123 4.96 -12.76 13.15
CA CYS A 123 4.66 -11.34 13.11
C CYS A 123 4.53 -10.87 11.66
N ASP A 124 3.61 -9.93 11.43
CA ASP A 124 3.68 -9.14 10.22
C ASP A 124 4.84 -8.13 10.32
N LEU A 125 5.18 -7.52 9.20
CA LEU A 125 6.27 -6.55 9.18
C LEU A 125 5.97 -5.33 10.09
N SER A 126 4.70 -5.08 10.42
CA SER A 126 4.24 -3.98 11.27
C SER A 126 4.32 -4.31 12.76
N GLY A 127 4.65 -5.55 13.13
CA GLY A 127 4.76 -6.03 14.51
C GLY A 127 3.48 -6.65 15.10
N TYR A 128 2.44 -6.88 14.29
CA TYR A 128 1.21 -7.55 14.73
C TYR A 128 1.27 -9.06 14.54
N ARG A 129 0.50 -9.80 15.34
CA ARG A 129 0.45 -11.27 15.30
C ARG A 129 -0.26 -11.73 14.03
N LEU A 130 0.38 -12.67 13.33
CA LEU A 130 -0.19 -13.43 12.24
C LEU A 130 -0.95 -14.63 12.78
N GLU A 131 -2.15 -14.82 12.26
CA GLU A 131 -2.95 -16.02 12.46
C GLU A 131 -3.15 -16.75 11.13
N THR A 132 -3.41 -18.05 11.20
CA THR A 132 -3.73 -18.85 10.02
C THR A 132 -4.96 -18.27 9.33
N CYS A 133 -4.86 -18.06 8.02
CA CYS A 133 -5.98 -17.52 7.25
C CYS A 133 -7.16 -18.49 7.32
N VAL A 134 -8.27 -18.07 7.94
CA VAL A 134 -9.50 -18.87 8.10
C VAL A 134 -10.12 -19.32 6.76
N THR A 135 -9.83 -18.60 5.68
CA THR A 135 -10.41 -18.89 4.36
C THR A 135 -9.72 -20.04 3.65
N CYS A 136 -8.40 -20.18 3.80
CA CYS A 136 -7.62 -21.24 3.16
C CYS A 136 -6.96 -22.20 4.15
N ASN A 137 -7.16 -22.01 5.45
CA ASN A 137 -6.54 -22.80 6.52
C ASN A 137 -5.02 -22.96 6.38
N GLY A 138 -4.35 -21.95 5.82
CA GLY A 138 -2.90 -21.97 5.57
C GLY A 138 -2.45 -22.60 4.25
N GLU A 139 -3.36 -23.15 3.43
CA GLU A 139 -3.03 -23.78 2.14
C GLU A 139 -2.60 -22.77 1.06
N LYS A 140 -2.80 -21.47 1.28
CA LYS A 140 -2.42 -20.32 0.41
C LYS A 140 -3.17 -20.26 -0.92
N GLN A 141 -3.57 -21.39 -1.47
CA GLN A 141 -4.31 -21.52 -2.71
C GLN A 141 -5.66 -22.19 -2.45
N LEU A 142 -6.62 -21.88 -3.30
CA LEU A 142 -7.95 -22.45 -3.29
C LEU A 142 -8.24 -23.02 -4.67
N LEU A 143 -8.83 -24.21 -4.70
CA LEU A 143 -9.34 -24.81 -5.91
C LEU A 143 -10.59 -24.05 -6.34
N LYS A 144 -10.56 -23.45 -7.52
CA LYS A 144 -11.68 -22.72 -8.11
C LYS A 144 -12.03 -23.32 -9.46
N LYS A 145 -13.32 -23.30 -9.78
CA LYS A 145 -13.79 -23.56 -11.15
C LYS A 145 -13.14 -22.58 -12.12
N CYS A 146 -12.74 -23.08 -13.28
CA CYS A 146 -12.20 -22.26 -14.35
C CYS A 146 -13.29 -21.32 -14.85
N ASP A 147 -13.14 -20.03 -14.57
CA ASP A 147 -14.08 -19.00 -15.02
C ASP A 147 -14.10 -18.89 -16.54
N TYR A 148 -12.95 -19.10 -17.20
CA TYR A 148 -12.81 -18.95 -18.65
C TYR A 148 -13.63 -19.96 -19.45
N CYS A 149 -13.72 -21.22 -18.99
CA CYS A 149 -14.56 -22.24 -19.63
C CYS A 149 -15.83 -22.56 -18.83
N GLU A 150 -16.10 -21.85 -17.74
CA GLU A 150 -17.21 -22.11 -16.81
C GLU A 150 -17.25 -23.58 -16.35
N ALA A 151 -16.09 -24.15 -16.01
CA ALA A 151 -15.90 -25.57 -15.65
C ALA A 151 -16.32 -26.60 -16.74
N LYS A 152 -16.41 -26.20 -18.01
CA LYS A 152 -16.70 -27.12 -19.13
C LYS A 152 -15.45 -27.82 -19.66
N GLY A 153 -14.26 -27.25 -19.43
CA GLY A 153 -12.96 -27.76 -19.89
C GLY A 153 -12.69 -27.54 -21.39
N LYS A 154 -13.67 -26.99 -22.12
CA LYS A 154 -13.60 -26.74 -23.56
C LYS A 154 -14.17 -25.36 -23.87
N VAL A 155 -13.67 -24.74 -24.92
CA VAL A 155 -14.12 -23.42 -25.41
C VAL A 155 -14.34 -23.45 -26.92
N GLY A 156 -15.20 -22.55 -27.41
CA GLY A 156 -15.44 -22.41 -28.85
C GLY A 156 -14.15 -22.02 -29.58
N CYS A 157 -13.93 -22.59 -30.76
CA CYS A 157 -12.79 -22.25 -31.59
C CYS A 157 -12.92 -20.82 -32.10
N THR A 158 -11.99 -19.94 -31.70
CA THR A 158 -11.99 -18.52 -32.08
C THR A 158 -11.82 -18.30 -33.58
N ALA A 159 -11.13 -19.21 -34.27
CA ALA A 159 -10.90 -19.10 -35.71
C ALA A 159 -12.18 -19.28 -36.55
N CYS A 160 -13.08 -20.18 -36.12
CA CYS A 160 -14.35 -20.46 -36.82
C CYS A 160 -15.59 -20.07 -36.01
N SER A 161 -15.43 -19.33 -34.92
CA SER A 161 -16.50 -18.93 -34.00
C SER A 161 -17.39 -20.07 -33.49
N GLY A 162 -16.88 -21.30 -33.43
CA GLY A 162 -17.65 -22.47 -33.01
C GLY A 162 -18.19 -23.35 -34.14
N ASP A 163 -18.19 -22.88 -35.39
CA ASP A 163 -18.88 -23.56 -36.49
C ASP A 163 -18.11 -24.77 -37.05
N GLY A 164 -16.82 -24.89 -36.72
CA GLY A 164 -15.93 -25.91 -37.31
C GLY A 164 -15.54 -25.63 -38.76
N VAL A 165 -16.10 -24.60 -39.39
CA VAL A 165 -15.84 -24.23 -40.79
C VAL A 165 -15.55 -22.73 -40.93
N LEU A 166 -14.67 -22.39 -41.87
CA LEU A 166 -14.37 -21.02 -42.29
C LEU A 166 -15.19 -20.71 -43.54
N ILE A 167 -16.03 -19.68 -43.46
CA ILE A 167 -16.88 -19.22 -44.57
C ILE A 167 -16.20 -18.03 -45.25
N GLN A 168 -15.83 -18.19 -46.52
CA GLN A 168 -15.26 -17.12 -47.35
C GLN A 168 -16.30 -16.68 -48.39
N LEU A 169 -16.54 -15.37 -48.48
CA LEU A 169 -17.39 -14.77 -49.52
C LEU A 169 -16.52 -14.43 -50.74
N GLY A 170 -16.85 -15.00 -51.89
CA GLY A 170 -16.23 -14.66 -53.17
C GLY A 170 -16.77 -13.35 -53.74
N ALA A 171 -16.05 -12.80 -54.73
CA ALA A 171 -16.37 -11.52 -55.37
C ALA A 171 -17.75 -11.50 -56.06
N MET A 172 -18.33 -12.66 -56.36
CA MET A 172 -19.66 -12.83 -56.98
C MET A 172 -20.76 -13.19 -55.96
N GLY A 173 -20.47 -13.14 -54.65
CA GLY A 173 -21.43 -13.48 -53.59
C GLY A 173 -21.57 -14.98 -53.29
N ASN A 174 -20.79 -15.84 -53.95
CA ASN A 174 -20.70 -17.27 -53.66
C ASN A 174 -19.99 -17.53 -52.33
N ARG A 175 -20.48 -18.48 -51.53
CA ARG A 175 -19.87 -18.89 -50.26
C ARG A 175 -18.99 -20.12 -50.46
N SER A 176 -17.74 -20.05 -50.04
CA SER A 176 -16.81 -21.18 -49.97
C SER A 176 -16.66 -21.63 -48.52
N TYR A 177 -16.83 -22.93 -48.27
CA TYR A 177 -16.71 -23.53 -46.95
C TYR A 177 -15.42 -24.33 -46.89
N LYS A 178 -14.55 -24.03 -45.92
CA LYS A 178 -13.33 -24.78 -45.65
C LYS A 178 -13.36 -25.28 -44.23
N THR A 179 -12.99 -26.54 -44.00
CA THR A 179 -12.82 -27.06 -42.64
C THR A 179 -11.83 -26.20 -41.87
N CYS A 180 -12.18 -25.80 -40.66
CA CYS A 180 -11.30 -25.02 -39.82
C CYS A 180 -10.08 -25.88 -39.43
N HIS A 181 -8.89 -25.42 -39.81
CA HIS A 181 -7.63 -26.11 -39.51
C HIS A 181 -7.29 -26.08 -38.02
N GLN A 182 -7.69 -25.01 -37.31
CA GLN A 182 -7.39 -24.80 -35.90
C GLN A 182 -8.07 -25.83 -34.98
N CYS A 183 -9.29 -26.24 -35.30
CA CYS A 183 -10.08 -27.18 -34.49
C CYS A 183 -10.40 -28.48 -35.26
N GLU A 184 -9.80 -28.69 -36.42
CA GLU A 184 -10.02 -29.87 -37.28
C GLU A 184 -11.51 -30.16 -37.56
N GLY A 185 -12.31 -29.11 -37.76
CA GLY A 185 -13.75 -29.27 -37.98
C GLY A 185 -14.62 -29.50 -36.75
N LYS A 186 -14.05 -29.60 -35.54
CA LYS A 186 -14.81 -29.88 -34.30
C LYS A 186 -15.57 -28.67 -33.76
N GLY A 187 -15.18 -27.45 -34.14
CA GLY A 187 -15.76 -26.20 -33.64
C GLY A 187 -15.37 -25.84 -32.20
N ILE A 188 -14.80 -26.77 -31.45
CA ILE A 188 -14.39 -26.60 -30.06
C ILE A 188 -12.91 -26.94 -29.88
N ASN A 189 -12.26 -26.23 -28.97
CA ASN A 189 -10.90 -26.49 -28.52
C ASN A 189 -10.90 -26.79 -27.03
N GLU A 190 -9.86 -27.47 -26.57
CA GLU A 190 -9.57 -27.59 -25.15
C GLU A 190 -9.35 -26.19 -24.54
N CYS A 191 -9.80 -26.01 -23.29
CA CYS A 191 -9.66 -24.72 -22.64
C CYS A 191 -8.16 -24.41 -22.44
N PRO A 192 -7.63 -23.32 -22.99
CA PRO A 192 -6.21 -22.98 -22.89
C PRO A 192 -5.79 -22.53 -21.48
N VAL A 193 -6.75 -22.23 -20.60
CA VAL A 193 -6.46 -21.76 -19.23
C VAL A 193 -6.35 -22.93 -18.26
N CYS A 194 -7.25 -23.92 -18.36
CA CYS A 194 -7.27 -25.08 -17.46
C CYS A 194 -6.85 -26.39 -18.13
N GLU A 195 -6.47 -26.36 -19.40
CA GLU A 195 -6.00 -27.54 -20.14
C GLU A 195 -6.94 -28.75 -20.01
N GLY A 196 -8.25 -28.49 -20.00
CA GLY A 196 -9.27 -29.54 -19.86
C GLY A 196 -9.63 -29.94 -18.42
N GLU A 197 -8.87 -29.53 -17.41
CA GLU A 197 -9.04 -29.92 -15.99
C GLU A 197 -10.29 -29.30 -15.33
N LYS A 198 -10.88 -28.26 -15.94
CA LYS A 198 -12.10 -27.54 -15.49
C LYS A 198 -11.94 -26.74 -14.20
N GLU A 199 -10.95 -27.04 -13.40
CA GLU A 199 -10.62 -26.37 -12.13
C GLU A 199 -9.16 -25.91 -12.13
N LEU A 200 -8.89 -24.88 -11.34
CA LEU A 200 -7.61 -24.17 -11.29
C LEU A 200 -7.30 -23.81 -9.84
N TYR A 201 -6.04 -23.92 -9.45
CA TYR A 201 -5.57 -23.34 -8.20
C TYR A 201 -5.39 -21.84 -8.36
N THR A 202 -6.02 -21.07 -7.48
CA THR A 202 -5.88 -19.61 -7.43
C THR A 202 -5.42 -19.20 -6.05
N TYR A 203 -4.68 -18.10 -5.94
CA TYR A 203 -4.29 -17.58 -4.63
C TYR A 203 -5.53 -17.23 -3.81
N CYS A 204 -5.49 -17.54 -2.51
CA CYS A 204 -6.55 -17.16 -1.60
C CYS A 204 -6.70 -15.63 -1.62
N PRO A 205 -7.90 -15.10 -1.92
CA PRO A 205 -8.11 -13.67 -2.07
C PRO A 205 -7.97 -12.91 -0.74
N ASN A 206 -8.17 -13.61 0.39
CA ASN A 206 -8.13 -13.00 1.72
C ASN A 206 -6.69 -12.79 2.23
N CYS A 207 -5.80 -13.76 1.98
CA CYS A 207 -4.39 -13.67 2.41
C CYS A 207 -3.42 -13.41 1.27
N LEU A 208 -3.90 -13.30 0.03
CA LEU A 208 -3.10 -13.08 -1.19
C LEU A 208 -1.94 -14.09 -1.34
N GLY A 209 -2.16 -15.33 -0.91
CA GLY A 209 -1.15 -16.40 -0.96
C GLY A 209 -0.15 -16.44 0.20
N SER A 210 -0.24 -15.57 1.22
CA SER A 210 0.63 -15.67 2.41
C SER A 210 0.30 -16.89 3.28
N GLY A 211 -0.97 -17.30 3.34
CA GLY A 211 -1.48 -18.34 4.23
C GLY A 211 -1.87 -17.83 5.61
N SER A 212 -1.60 -16.56 5.91
CA SER A 212 -1.82 -15.94 7.22
C SER A 212 -2.40 -14.52 7.08
N THR A 213 -3.16 -14.10 8.08
CA THR A 213 -3.73 -12.75 8.17
C THR A 213 -3.24 -12.04 9.42
N SER A 214 -2.96 -10.74 9.32
CA SER A 214 -2.55 -9.91 10.46
C SER A 214 -3.74 -9.62 11.37
N THR A 215 -3.50 -9.65 12.67
CA THR A 215 -4.49 -9.33 13.70
C THR A 215 -4.25 -7.94 14.28
N GLU A 216 -5.10 -7.50 15.20
CA GLU A 216 -4.88 -6.26 15.97
C GLU A 216 -4.00 -6.48 17.20
N VAL A 217 -3.58 -7.73 17.48
CA VAL A 217 -2.79 -8.08 18.67
C VAL A 217 -1.31 -7.88 18.38
N ILE A 218 -0.61 -7.16 19.25
CA ILE A 218 0.84 -6.96 19.14
C ILE A 218 1.55 -8.32 19.32
N CYS A 219 2.46 -8.63 18.42
CA CYS A 219 3.21 -9.86 18.42
C CYS A 219 4.17 -9.91 19.61
N ASN A 220 4.03 -10.91 20.48
CA ASN A 220 4.93 -11.15 21.60
C ASN A 220 6.15 -12.02 21.24
N HIS A 221 6.33 -12.35 19.96
CA HIS A 221 7.38 -13.21 19.42
C HIS A 221 7.48 -14.63 20.02
N THR A 222 6.47 -15.09 20.77
CA THR A 222 6.41 -16.46 21.29
C THR A 222 5.43 -17.30 20.49
N GLU A 223 5.60 -18.62 20.51
CA GLU A 223 4.57 -19.53 20.00
C GLU A 223 3.34 -19.41 20.92
N SER A 224 2.16 -19.15 20.33
CA SER A 224 0.92 -19.11 21.10
C SER A 224 0.39 -20.54 21.16
N ASN A 225 0.38 -21.13 22.36
CA ASN A 225 -0.35 -22.36 22.66
C ASN A 225 -1.85 -22.08 22.73
#